data_AF-A0A426VVN7-F1
#
_entry.id   AF-A0A426VVN7-F1
#
_cell.length_a   1.000
_cell.length_b   1.000
_cell.length_c   1.000
_cell.angle_alpha   90.00
_cell.angle_beta   90.00
_cell.angle_gamma   90.00
#
_symmetry.space_group_name_H-M   'P 1'
#
loop_
_entity.id
_entity.type
_entity.pdbx_description
1 polymer ?
#
loop_
_entity_poly.entity_id
_entity_poly.type
_entity_poly.pdbx_seq_one_letter_code
_entity_poly.pdbx_strand_id
1 'polypeptide(L)'
;MLIDKLYTIEFKDDTKAIVKLSNKNHPIFKAHFPDHPILPGFVHFEVIADAFNLHISTIKKAKFLKTALPEQTLIYTKDNNKFSVVSENEEIASFSI
;
A
#
# COMPACT_ATOMS: atom_id res chain seq x y z
N MET A 1 -4.95 15.72 -1.43
CA MET A 1 -4.58 14.87 -2.59
C MET A 1 -5.64 13.79 -2.79
N LEU A 2 -5.66 13.07 -3.91
CA LEU A 2 -6.64 12.00 -4.18
C LEU A 2 -6.68 10.88 -3.13
N ILE A 3 -5.54 10.65 -2.46
CA ILE A 3 -5.35 9.61 -1.43
C ILE A 3 -5.53 10.13 0.01
N ASP A 4 -6.00 11.38 0.18
CA ASP A 4 -6.16 11.96 1.51
C ASP A 4 -7.11 11.12 2.38
N LYS A 5 -6.63 10.69 3.55
CA LYS A 5 -7.34 9.79 4.48
C LYS A 5 -7.72 8.41 3.90
N LEU A 6 -7.09 7.98 2.81
CA LEU A 6 -7.23 6.61 2.29
C LEU A 6 -6.63 5.58 3.25
N TYR A 7 -5.59 5.97 3.99
CA TYR A 7 -4.92 5.12 4.95
C TYR A 7 -4.38 5.93 6.13
N THR A 8 -4.00 5.22 7.20
CA THR A 8 -3.27 5.77 8.34
C THR A 8 -2.02 4.91 8.57
N ILE A 9 -0.87 5.55 8.77
CA ILE A 9 0.35 4.87 9.20
C ILE A 9 0.28 4.71 10.72
N GLU A 10 0.06 3.48 11.19
CA GLU A 10 -0.03 3.15 12.63
C GLU A 10 1.35 2.99 13.27
N PHE A 11 2.34 2.58 12.48
CA PHE A 11 3.72 2.42 12.89
C PHE A 11 4.64 2.61 11.68
N LYS A 12 5.81 3.23 11.89
CA LYS A 12 6.91 3.18 10.92
C LYS A 12 8.28 3.31 11.57
N ASP A 13 9.25 2.63 10.97
CA ASP A 13 10.68 2.80 11.15
C ASP A 13 11.39 2.70 9.78
N ASP A 14 12.73 2.66 9.77
CA ASP A 14 13.54 2.62 8.54
C ASP A 14 13.34 1.37 7.68
N THR A 15 12.79 0.30 8.26
CA THR A 15 12.66 -1.04 7.67
C THR A 15 11.23 -1.55 7.61
N LYS A 16 10.29 -0.95 8.32
CA LYS A 16 8.92 -1.44 8.43
C LYS A 16 7.90 -0.31 8.54
N ALA A 17 6.75 -0.50 7.90
CA ALA A 17 5.57 0.34 8.11
C ALA A 17 4.31 -0.51 8.24
N ILE A 18 3.42 -0.14 9.16
CA ILE A 18 2.11 -0.76 9.36
C ILE A 18 1.06 0.28 9.01
N VAL A 19 0.18 -0.07 8.06
CA VAL A 19 -0.74 0.86 7.43
C VAL A 19 -2.15 0.31 7.49
N LYS A 20 -3.08 1.05 8.08
CA LYS A 20 -4.50 0.72 8.11
C LYS A 20 -5.23 1.41 6.97
N LEU A 21 -5.87 0.63 6.10
CA LEU A 21 -6.71 1.16 5.03
C LEU A 21 -8.04 1.69 5.57
N SER A 22 -8.58 2.72 4.93
CA SER A 22 -9.91 3.26 5.24
C SER A 22 -11.01 2.26 4.89
N ASN A 23 -12.23 2.56 5.32
CA ASN A 23 -13.40 1.80 4.89
C ASN A 23 -13.76 2.05 3.41
N LYS A 24 -14.68 1.22 2.90
CA LYS A 24 -15.16 1.24 1.51
C LYS A 24 -15.81 2.56 1.07
N ASN A 25 -16.15 3.47 1.99
CA ASN A 25 -16.80 4.73 1.65
C ASN A 25 -15.83 5.79 1.12
N HIS A 26 -14.51 5.56 1.24
CA HIS A 26 -13.51 6.45 0.68
C HIS A 26 -13.69 6.57 -0.85
N PRO A 27 -13.55 7.77 -1.44
CA PRO A 27 -13.77 7.99 -2.88
C PRO A 27 -13.01 7.01 -3.79
N ILE A 28 -11.76 6.68 -3.44
CA ILE A 28 -10.96 5.70 -4.20
C ILE A 28 -11.59 4.30 -4.18
N PHE A 29 -12.05 3.79 -3.04
CA PHE A 29 -12.68 2.46 -2.98
C PHE A 29 -14.04 2.45 -3.69
N LYS A 30 -14.81 3.54 -3.62
CA LYS A 30 -16.04 3.69 -4.41
C LYS A 30 -15.79 3.67 -5.91
N ALA A 31 -14.64 4.15 -6.36
CA ALA A 31 -14.28 4.18 -7.78
C ALA A 31 -13.57 2.90 -8.25
N HIS A 32 -12.97 2.12 -7.34
CA HIS A 32 -12.09 1.01 -7.69
C HIS A 32 -12.38 -0.23 -6.83
N PHE A 33 -13.41 -1.03 -7.13
CA PHE A 33 -14.47 -0.81 -8.11
C PHE A 33 -15.81 -0.68 -7.39
N PRO A 34 -16.83 -0.01 -7.97
CA PRO A 34 -18.09 0.29 -7.28
C PRO A 34 -18.72 -0.87 -6.50
N ASP A 35 -18.73 -2.06 -7.09
CA ASP A 35 -19.30 -3.27 -6.48
C ASP A 35 -18.24 -4.19 -5.83
N HIS A 36 -16.96 -3.96 -6.12
CA HIS A 36 -15.82 -4.76 -5.67
C HIS A 36 -14.66 -3.84 -5.26
N PRO A 37 -14.76 -3.15 -4.11
CA PRO A 37 -13.76 -2.20 -3.68
C PRO A 37 -12.45 -2.93 -3.34
N ILE A 38 -11.38 -2.54 -4.02
CA ILE A 38 -10.01 -3.04 -3.81
C ILE A 38 -9.03 -1.87 -3.88
N LEU A 39 -7.89 -1.99 -3.23
CA LEU A 39 -6.85 -0.96 -3.30
C LEU A 39 -6.28 -0.90 -4.73
N PRO A 40 -6.22 0.28 -5.37
CA PRO A 40 -5.48 0.42 -6.63
C PRO A 40 -3.99 0.13 -6.41
N GLY A 41 -3.40 -0.68 -7.30
CA GLY A 41 -2.01 -1.12 -7.13
C GLY A 41 -0.99 0.02 -7.03
N PHE A 42 -1.23 1.17 -7.67
CA PHE A 42 -0.31 2.30 -7.61
C PHE A 42 -0.23 2.95 -6.21
N VAL A 43 -1.26 2.79 -5.37
CA VAL A 43 -1.28 3.36 -4.01
C VAL A 43 -0.17 2.78 -3.15
N HIS A 44 0.29 1.56 -3.44
CA HIS A 44 1.46 1.01 -2.75
C HIS A 44 2.70 1.90 -2.89
N PHE A 45 2.91 2.54 -4.05
CA PHE A 45 4.05 3.43 -4.25
C PHE A 45 3.92 4.74 -3.47
N GLU A 46 2.70 5.28 -3.38
CA GLU A 46 2.41 6.44 -2.53
C GLU A 46 2.68 6.13 -1.05
N VAL A 47 2.23 4.96 -0.59
CA VAL A 47 2.50 4.50 0.79
C VAL A 47 4.00 4.32 1.02
N ILE A 48 4.72 3.72 0.07
CA ILE A 48 6.18 3.53 0.17
C ILE A 48 6.90 4.88 0.22
N ALA A 49 6.51 5.82 -0.64
CA ALA A 49 7.09 7.16 -0.67
C ALA A 49 6.85 7.92 0.65
N ASP A 50 5.62 7.91 1.15
CA ASP A 50 5.23 8.60 2.40
C ASP A 50 5.83 7.92 3.65
N ALA A 51 5.70 6.61 3.77
CA ALA A 51 6.15 5.89 4.96
C ALA A 51 7.67 5.96 5.12
N PHE A 52 8.44 5.81 4.03
CA PHE A 52 9.89 5.74 4.08
C PHE A 52 10.60 7.04 3.64
N ASN A 53 9.86 8.13 3.44
CA ASN A 53 10.35 9.43 2.98
C ASN A 53 11.23 9.32 1.71
N LEU A 54 10.71 8.62 0.70
CA LEU A 54 11.42 8.32 -0.54
C LEU A 54 10.82 9.08 -1.73
N HIS A 55 11.70 9.54 -2.61
CA HIS A 55 11.30 9.98 -3.94
C HIS A 55 11.47 8.81 -4.93
N ILE A 56 10.34 8.25 -5.40
CA ILE A 56 10.34 7.13 -6.35
C ILE A 56 10.41 7.67 -7.78
N SER A 57 11.56 7.53 -8.43
CA SER A 57 11.79 7.95 -9.83
C SER A 57 11.75 6.81 -10.85
N THR A 58 11.90 5.57 -10.39
CA THR A 58 11.91 4.38 -11.24
C THR A 58 11.32 3.21 -10.47
N ILE A 59 10.57 2.35 -11.17
CA ILE A 59 10.08 1.09 -10.65
C ILE A 59 10.71 0.00 -11.51
N LYS A 60 11.68 -0.74 -10.97
CA LYS A 60 12.35 -1.84 -11.67
C LYS A 60 11.46 -3.06 -11.76
N LYS A 61 10.64 -3.30 -10.74
CA LYS A 61 9.74 -4.44 -10.65
C LYS A 61 8.55 -4.13 -9.77
N ALA A 62 7.37 -4.56 -10.21
CA ALA A 62 6.15 -4.58 -9.42
C ALA A 62 5.44 -5.91 -9.61
N LYS A 63 5.09 -6.56 -8.50
CA LYS A 63 4.32 -7.81 -8.47
C LYS A 63 3.12 -7.59 -7.58
N PHE A 64 1.93 -7.84 -8.11
CA PHE A 64 0.68 -7.85 -7.37
C PHE A 64 0.18 -9.30 -7.35
N LEU A 65 0.29 -9.94 -6.19
CA LEU A 65 -0.04 -11.36 -5.98
C LEU A 65 -1.49 -11.53 -5.55
N LYS A 66 -1.98 -10.62 -4.69
CA LYS A 66 -3.36 -10.61 -4.16
C LYS A 66 -3.87 -9.18 -4.01
N THR A 67 -5.19 -9.01 -3.99
CA THR A 67 -5.85 -7.73 -3.80
C THR A 67 -5.89 -7.34 -2.32
N ALA A 68 -5.63 -6.08 -1.99
CA ALA A 68 -5.95 -5.52 -0.68
C ALA A 68 -7.39 -4.99 -0.66
N LEU A 69 -8.11 -5.26 0.42
CA LEU A 69 -9.50 -4.84 0.65
C LEU A 69 -9.57 -3.65 1.61
N PRO A 70 -10.68 -2.89 1.62
CA PRO A 70 -10.93 -1.86 2.63
C PRO A 70 -10.77 -2.41 4.05
N GLU A 71 -10.36 -1.53 4.98
CA GLU A 71 -10.17 -1.85 6.40
C GLU A 71 -9.08 -2.90 6.70
N GLN A 72 -8.38 -3.44 5.70
CA GLN A 72 -7.23 -4.31 5.95
C GLN A 72 -6.02 -3.52 6.48
N THR A 73 -5.18 -4.22 7.25
CA THR A 73 -3.88 -3.73 7.70
C THR A 73 -2.80 -4.30 6.81
N LEU A 74 -2.01 -3.42 6.20
CA LEU A 74 -0.90 -3.76 5.32
C LEU A 74 0.42 -3.53 6.04
N ILE A 75 1.30 -4.53 6.00
CA ILE A 75 2.64 -4.46 6.57
C ILE A 75 3.63 -4.38 5.43
N TYR A 76 4.29 -3.23 5.30
CA TYR A 76 5.36 -2.99 4.35
C TYR A 76 6.70 -3.27 5.05
N THR A 77 7.52 -4.12 4.45
CA THR A 77 8.90 -4.37 4.91
C THR A 77 9.87 -3.94 3.82
N LYS A 78 10.91 -3.19 4.20
CA LYS A 78 11.93 -2.64 3.32
C LYS A 78 13.26 -3.35 3.56
N ASP A 79 13.86 -3.85 2.48
CA ASP A 79 15.23 -4.30 2.41
C ASP A 79 15.94 -3.53 1.28
N ASN A 80 16.71 -2.51 1.64
CA ASN A 80 17.31 -1.57 0.70
C ASN A 80 16.25 -0.92 -0.21
N ASN A 81 16.24 -1.27 -1.51
CA ASN A 81 15.28 -0.78 -2.49
C ASN A 81 14.17 -1.81 -2.83
N LYS A 82 14.08 -2.90 -2.07
CA LYS A 82 13.06 -3.91 -2.22
C LYS A 82 12.01 -3.76 -1.13
N PHE A 83 10.76 -3.97 -1.51
CA PHE A 83 9.63 -3.90 -0.59
C PHE A 83 8.79 -5.16 -0.73
N SER A 84 8.38 -5.73 0.40
CA SER A 84 7.33 -6.74 0.46
C SER A 84 6.14 -6.19 1.24
N VAL A 85 4.94 -6.57 0.81
CA VAL A 85 3.68 -6.17 1.45
C VAL A 85 2.93 -7.42 1.85
N VAL A 86 2.64 -7.51 3.15
CA VAL A 86 1.89 -8.61 3.76
C VAL A 86 0.57 -8.09 4.30
N SER A 87 -0.51 -8.85 4.07
CA SER A 87 -1.81 -8.68 4.72
C SER A 87 -2.27 -10.04 5.20
N GLU A 88 -2.82 -10.14 6.40
CA GLU A 88 -3.39 -11.40 6.94
C GLU A 88 -2.41 -12.61 6.88
N ASN A 89 -1.11 -12.36 7.10
CA ASN A 89 -0.01 -13.33 7.01
C ASN A 89 0.32 -13.85 5.60
N GLU A 90 -0.21 -13.22 4.55
CA GLU A 90 0.09 -13.58 3.16
C GLU A 90 0.78 -12.42 2.42
N GLU A 91 1.78 -12.72 1.59
CA GLU A 91 2.37 -11.73 0.69
C GLU A 91 1.35 -11.37 -0.39
N ILE A 92 0.98 -10.09 -0.44
CA ILE A 92 0.02 -9.57 -1.43
C ILE A 92 0.71 -8.80 -2.56
N ALA A 93 1.90 -8.25 -2.31
CA ALA A 93 2.66 -7.52 -3.31
C ALA A 93 4.15 -7.45 -2.98
N SER A 94 4.99 -7.29 -4.01
CA SER A 94 6.40 -6.96 -3.85
C SER A 94 6.92 -6.05 -4.94
N PHE A 95 7.86 -5.18 -4.55
CA PHE A 95 8.38 -4.11 -5.40
C PHE A 95 9.90 -4.05 -5.35
N SER A 96 10.49 -3.54 -6.42
CA SER A 96 11.89 -3.11 -6.45
C SER A 96 11.93 -1.77 -7.17
N ILE A 97 12.40 -0.74 -6.46
CA ILE A 97 12.53 0.63 -6.96
C ILE A 97 13.99 0.99 -7.29
#